data_AF-A0A9D1LIA1-F1
#
_entry.id   AF-A0A9D1LIA1-F1
#
_cell.length_a   1.000
_cell.length_b   1.000
_cell.length_c   1.000
_cell.angle_alpha   90.00
_cell.angle_beta   90.00
_cell.angle_gamma   90.00
#
_symmetry.space_group_name_H-M   'P 1'
#
loop_
_entity.id
_entity.type
_entity.pdbx_description
1 polymer ?
#
loop_
_entity_poly.entity_id
_entity_poly.type
_entity_poly.pdbx_seq_one_letter_code
_entity_poly.pdbx_strand_id
1 'polypeptide(L)'
;MQDKYISVTALTRYIKFKIDNDVHLQEVYLKGEISNFKAHTRGHFYFTIKDETSRINAIMFSYNASKIKFTPEDGMKVLVKGKISVFETTGNYQIYVEEMQEDGVGNLYVAFEQLKKKLGDEGLFDAKYKKPIPKIPMRVGIVTAPTGAAVKDILSTIKRRFPICETILFPCLVQGELAKDDIVKKLDIADNYDLDVIILGRGGGSIEDLWPFNEEVVARKVFNCKTPIISGVGHQIDFTICDFVADVRAETPTGAAERAVPMLSDLLLEIDSYKTRYTNAVRRILDNNKLRLKKLKESYILKNPLSMYEIKEQKLDNIIDKLNTCMNAVIYTAKSKLEIIENSIIFKDPKILYDDKLKKTNHLIEKLELLNPLNAIKRGYSITKKDNKCITSIKDIKKDDNINVMIKDGEIKAKVMEVKNG
;
A
#
# COMPACT_ATOMS: atom_id res chain seq x y z
N MET A 1 13.15 113.68 -1.34
CA MET A 1 11.85 112.95 -1.32
C MET A 1 12.01 111.48 -1.76
N GLN A 2 13.20 110.88 -1.67
CA GLN A 2 13.51 109.56 -2.26
C GLN A 2 13.65 108.41 -1.23
N ASP A 3 13.47 108.67 0.08
CA ASP A 3 13.68 107.69 1.16
C ASP A 3 12.41 106.98 1.69
N LYS A 4 11.26 107.08 1.00
CA LYS A 4 10.00 106.46 1.47
C LYS A 4 9.62 105.15 0.79
N TYR A 5 10.34 104.71 -0.25
CA TYR A 5 9.98 103.53 -1.03
C TYR A 5 11.04 102.43 -0.85
N ILE A 6 10.64 101.31 -0.25
CA ILE A 6 11.46 100.10 -0.14
C ILE A 6 11.16 99.16 -1.33
N SER A 7 12.17 98.40 -1.75
CA SER A 7 11.96 97.39 -2.80
C SER A 7 11.11 96.23 -2.28
N VAL A 8 10.37 95.58 -3.18
CA VAL A 8 9.57 94.39 -2.84
C VAL A 8 10.45 93.30 -2.23
N THR A 9 11.68 93.12 -2.75
CA THR A 9 12.67 92.20 -2.19
C THR A 9 13.07 92.57 -0.76
N ALA A 10 13.25 93.86 -0.45
CA ALA A 10 13.56 94.31 0.90
C ALA A 10 12.40 94.07 1.87
N LEU A 11 11.15 94.29 1.42
CA LEU A 11 9.95 93.99 2.20
C LEU A 11 9.81 92.49 2.48
N THR A 12 9.94 91.62 1.46
CA THR A 12 9.84 90.16 1.64
C THR A 12 10.94 89.62 2.55
N ARG A 13 12.18 90.12 2.42
CA ARG A 13 13.28 89.77 3.32
C ARG A 13 13.03 90.22 4.76
N TYR A 14 12.43 91.39 4.95
CA TYR A 14 12.05 91.87 6.28
C TYR A 14 10.98 90.99 6.93
N ILE A 15 9.93 90.61 6.17
CA ILE A 15 8.87 89.72 6.66
C ILE A 15 9.44 88.34 6.98
N LYS A 16 10.28 87.79 6.10
CA LYS A 16 10.98 86.53 6.35
C LYS A 16 11.83 86.61 7.62
N PHE A 17 12.63 87.67 7.79
CA PHE A 17 13.46 87.85 8.98
C PHE A 17 12.63 87.91 10.26
N LYS A 18 11.46 88.56 10.23
CA LYS A 18 10.56 88.61 11.37
C LYS A 18 9.97 87.24 11.71
N ILE A 19 9.54 86.48 10.70
CA ILE A 19 8.98 85.13 10.89
C ILE A 19 10.06 84.13 11.33
N ASP A 20 11.25 84.19 10.74
CA ASP A 20 12.36 83.29 11.05
C ASP A 20 12.96 83.55 12.45
N ASN A 21 12.83 84.76 13.01
CA ASN A 21 13.30 85.06 14.38
C ASN A 21 12.20 84.99 15.44
N ASP A 22 10.96 84.67 15.05
CA ASP A 22 9.88 84.44 16.00
C ASP A 22 10.01 83.05 16.60
N VAL A 23 10.21 82.98 17.93
CA VAL A 23 10.38 81.73 18.67
C VAL A 23 9.17 80.81 18.52
N HIS A 24 7.97 81.37 18.36
CA HIS A 24 6.74 80.58 18.21
C HIS A 24 6.56 79.99 16.82
N LEU A 25 7.27 80.50 15.80
CA LEU A 25 7.17 80.04 14.41
C LEU A 25 8.30 79.08 14.01
N GLN A 26 9.31 78.92 14.88
CA GLN A 26 10.37 77.93 14.70
C GLN A 26 9.91 76.49 14.97
N GLU A 27 8.94 76.30 15.86
CA GLU A 27 8.40 74.98 16.20
C GLU A 27 6.88 75.03 16.29
N VAL A 28 6.21 74.69 15.19
CA VAL A 28 4.75 74.74 15.04
C VAL A 28 4.20 73.34 14.81
N TYR A 29 3.07 73.08 15.46
CA TYR A 29 2.30 71.86 15.32
C TYR A 29 1.00 72.18 14.57
N LEU A 30 0.79 71.57 13.41
CA LEU A 30 -0.44 71.74 12.62
C LEU A 30 -1.16 70.40 12.46
N LYS A 31 -2.48 70.47 12.49
CA LYS A 31 -3.39 69.37 12.17
C LYS A 31 -4.20 69.77 10.95
N GLY A 32 -4.25 68.91 9.94
CA GLY A 32 -5.01 69.18 8.73
C GLY A 32 -4.99 68.04 7.73
N GLU A 33 -5.71 68.23 6.63
CA GLU A 33 -5.80 67.25 5.55
C GLU A 33 -4.78 67.57 4.44
N ILE A 34 -4.12 66.54 3.91
CA ILE A 34 -3.22 66.66 2.78
C ILE A 34 -4.02 66.89 1.49
N SER A 35 -3.59 67.85 0.67
CA SER A 35 -4.14 68.09 -0.66
C SER A 35 -3.03 68.52 -1.63
N ASN A 36 -3.18 68.18 -2.91
CA ASN A 36 -2.21 68.48 -3.97
C ASN A 36 -0.81 67.90 -3.71
N PHE A 37 -0.73 66.68 -3.20
CA PHE A 37 0.52 65.97 -2.93
C PHE A 37 1.30 65.68 -4.22
N LYS A 38 2.59 66.04 -4.21
CA LYS A 38 3.53 65.81 -5.30
C LYS A 38 4.87 65.32 -4.74
N ALA A 39 5.22 64.09 -5.10
CA ALA A 39 6.56 63.55 -4.84
C ALA A 39 7.51 63.95 -5.97
N HIS A 40 8.56 64.72 -5.65
CA HIS A 40 9.58 65.08 -6.62
C HIS A 40 10.60 63.94 -6.78
N THR A 41 11.17 63.80 -7.98
CA THR A 41 12.23 62.82 -8.31
C THR A 41 13.46 62.83 -7.40
N ARG A 42 13.70 63.92 -6.64
CA ARG A 42 14.80 64.05 -5.66
C ARG A 42 14.41 63.58 -4.24
N GLY A 43 13.21 63.05 -4.07
CA GLY A 43 12.68 62.56 -2.80
C GLY A 43 12.09 63.64 -1.89
N HIS A 44 11.80 64.84 -2.40
CA HIS A 44 11.09 65.88 -1.64
C HIS A 44 9.58 65.73 -1.82
N PHE A 45 8.82 65.97 -0.75
CA PHE A 45 7.37 66.03 -0.81
C PHE A 45 6.90 67.47 -0.79
N TYR A 46 6.04 67.82 -1.75
CA TYR A 46 5.37 69.10 -1.83
C TYR A 46 3.87 68.85 -1.72
N PHE A 47 3.21 69.47 -0.75
CA PHE A 47 1.77 69.29 -0.54
C PHE A 47 1.19 70.54 0.12
N THR A 48 -0.13 70.60 0.20
CA THR A 48 -0.86 71.65 0.93
C THR A 48 -1.53 71.01 2.13
N ILE A 49 -1.46 71.65 3.28
CA ILE A 49 -2.24 71.28 4.46
C ILE A 49 -3.42 72.23 4.51
N LYS A 50 -4.64 71.68 4.52
CA LYS A 50 -5.88 72.45 4.59
C LYS A 50 -6.68 72.10 5.85
N ASP A 51 -7.38 73.10 6.37
CA ASP A 51 -8.47 72.95 7.32
C ASP A 51 -9.79 73.43 6.68
N GLU A 52 -10.87 73.58 7.46
CA GLU A 52 -12.19 74.00 6.96
C GLU A 52 -12.19 75.42 6.34
N THR A 53 -11.22 76.26 6.69
CA THR A 53 -11.22 77.71 6.37
C THR A 53 -9.94 78.20 5.68
N SER A 54 -8.82 77.52 5.87
CA SER A 54 -7.48 77.99 5.58
C SER A 54 -6.63 76.89 4.96
N ARG A 55 -5.58 77.31 4.24
CA ARG A 55 -4.61 76.39 3.62
C ARG A 55 -3.20 76.95 3.71
N ILE A 56 -2.23 76.08 3.89
CA ILE A 56 -0.80 76.42 3.92
C ILE A 56 0.01 75.45 3.05
N ASN A 57 0.96 75.99 2.28
CA ASN A 57 1.89 75.17 1.52
C ASN A 57 2.87 74.49 2.47
N ALA A 58 3.13 73.21 2.25
CA ALA A 58 4.01 72.38 3.05
C ALA A 58 5.08 71.72 2.18
N ILE A 59 6.32 71.73 2.66
CA ILE A 59 7.46 71.10 2.01
C ILE A 59 8.16 70.20 3.01
N MET A 60 8.42 68.95 2.62
CA MET A 60 9.23 68.01 3.37
C MET A 60 10.46 67.62 2.57
N PHE A 61 11.64 67.94 3.11
CA PHE A 61 12.90 67.59 2.47
C PHE A 61 13.17 66.09 2.55
N SER A 62 14.01 65.58 1.65
CA SER A 62 14.22 64.14 1.44
C SER A 62 14.80 63.44 2.66
N TYR A 63 15.63 64.14 3.44
CA TYR A 63 16.16 63.64 4.70
C TYR A 63 15.08 63.39 5.77
N ASN A 64 14.00 64.17 5.77
CA ASN A 64 12.87 63.97 6.68
C ASN A 64 11.86 63.00 6.08
N ALA A 65 11.60 63.12 4.78
CA ALA A 65 10.67 62.24 4.06
C ALA A 65 11.08 60.76 4.14
N SER A 66 12.40 60.45 4.12
CA SER A 66 12.91 59.09 4.25
C SER A 66 12.67 58.45 5.64
N LYS A 67 12.32 59.25 6.66
CA LYS A 67 12.01 58.76 8.01
C LYS A 67 10.54 58.38 8.19
N ILE A 68 9.67 58.75 7.24
CA ILE A 68 8.23 58.42 7.31
C ILE A 68 8.05 56.94 6.98
N LYS A 69 7.24 56.25 7.80
CA LYS A 69 6.93 54.81 7.65
C LYS A 69 5.72 54.52 6.75
N PHE A 70 4.98 55.55 6.35
CA PHE A 70 3.79 55.50 5.52
C PHE A 70 3.96 56.41 4.30
N THR A 71 3.15 56.18 3.26
CA THR A 71 3.16 56.99 2.03
C THR A 71 2.05 58.03 2.13
N PRO A 72 2.35 59.34 2.22
CA PRO A 72 1.30 60.35 2.30
C PRO A 72 0.51 60.44 0.99
N GLU A 73 -0.82 60.49 1.08
CA GLU A 73 -1.75 60.64 -0.05
C GLU A 73 -2.72 61.80 0.17
N ASP A 74 -3.30 62.30 -0.92
CA ASP A 74 -4.33 63.33 -0.86
C ASP A 74 -5.57 62.80 -0.12
N GLY A 75 -6.10 63.61 0.80
CA GLY A 75 -7.24 63.24 1.66
C GLY A 75 -6.85 62.72 3.04
N MET A 76 -5.56 62.41 3.29
CA MET A 76 -5.11 61.95 4.60
C MET A 76 -5.10 63.08 5.63
N LYS A 77 -5.64 62.83 6.83
CA LYS A 77 -5.48 63.72 7.98
C LYS A 77 -4.14 63.44 8.64
N VAL A 78 -3.36 64.49 8.86
CA VAL A 78 -2.01 64.38 9.43
C VAL A 78 -1.76 65.40 10.53
N LEU A 79 -0.93 65.00 11.49
CA LEU A 79 -0.27 65.85 12.46
C LEU A 79 1.13 66.13 11.94
N VAL A 80 1.45 67.39 11.69
CA VAL A 80 2.80 67.80 11.26
C VAL A 80 3.46 68.67 12.31
N LYS A 81 4.78 68.50 12.43
CA LYS A 81 5.67 69.35 13.21
C LYS A 81 6.67 70.00 12.27
N GLY A 82 6.88 71.30 12.39
CA GLY A 82 7.86 71.99 11.56
C GLY A 82 7.97 73.49 11.80
N LYS A 83 8.71 74.16 10.94
CA LYS A 83 8.95 75.62 11.03
C LYS A 83 8.22 76.37 9.92
N ILE A 84 7.67 77.54 10.24
CA ILE A 84 7.04 78.42 9.26
C ILE A 84 8.08 79.43 8.77
N SER A 85 8.19 79.59 7.45
CA SER A 85 9.07 80.59 6.85
C SER A 85 8.52 81.06 5.50
N VAL A 86 9.09 82.13 4.95
CA VAL A 86 8.63 82.77 3.72
C VAL A 86 9.55 82.43 2.56
N PHE A 87 8.96 82.01 1.43
CA PHE A 87 9.70 81.76 0.22
C PHE A 87 10.04 83.07 -0.50
N GLU A 88 11.32 83.44 -0.54
CA GLU A 88 11.77 84.76 -1.02
C GLU A 88 11.35 85.08 -2.46
N THR A 89 11.24 84.06 -3.32
CA THR A 89 10.95 84.25 -4.75
C THR A 89 9.49 84.59 -5.02
N THR A 90 8.54 84.06 -4.22
CA THR A 90 7.10 84.28 -4.43
C THR A 90 6.42 85.07 -3.31
N GLY A 91 7.10 85.27 -2.17
CA GLY A 91 6.56 85.95 -1.01
C GLY A 91 5.51 85.15 -0.22
N ASN A 92 5.27 83.89 -0.58
CA ASN A 92 4.32 83.04 0.13
C ASN A 92 4.95 82.43 1.40
N TYR A 93 4.21 82.42 2.51
CA TYR A 93 4.59 81.68 3.70
C TYR A 93 4.26 80.19 3.52
N GLN A 94 5.11 79.33 4.07
CA GLN A 94 5.02 77.88 3.96
C GLN A 94 5.61 77.20 5.19
N ILE A 95 5.15 76.00 5.49
CA ILE A 95 5.69 75.15 6.55
C ILE A 95 6.73 74.19 5.98
N TYR A 96 7.89 74.16 6.61
CA TYR A 96 8.92 73.14 6.39
C TYR A 96 8.72 72.03 7.41
N VAL A 97 8.19 70.91 6.94
CA VAL A 97 7.80 69.79 7.80
C VAL A 97 9.02 68.97 8.19
N GLU A 98 9.18 68.78 9.50
CA GLU A 98 10.23 68.00 10.12
C GLU A 98 9.76 66.59 10.47
N GLU A 99 8.57 66.49 11.07
CA GLU A 99 7.92 65.23 11.38
C GLU A 99 6.47 65.25 10.91
N MET A 100 5.98 64.09 10.45
CA MET A 100 4.61 63.88 10.02
C MET A 100 4.09 62.56 10.56
N GLN A 101 2.89 62.59 11.14
CA GLN A 101 2.17 61.42 11.65
C GLN A 101 0.73 61.45 11.12
N GLU A 102 0.12 60.28 10.91
CA GLU A 102 -1.30 60.19 10.54
C GLU A 102 -2.19 60.50 11.75
N ASP A 103 -3.19 61.34 11.55
CA ASP A 103 -4.18 61.74 12.55
C ASP A 103 -5.42 60.84 12.44
N GLY A 104 -5.56 59.87 13.35
CA GLY A 104 -6.79 59.06 13.50
C GLY A 104 -6.61 57.53 13.56
N VAL A 105 -5.53 56.99 13.00
CA VAL A 105 -5.31 55.52 12.94
C VAL A 105 -4.85 54.96 14.30
N GLY A 106 -4.16 55.75 15.11
CA GLY A 106 -3.55 55.29 16.36
C GLY A 106 -4.56 54.75 17.39
N ASN A 107 -5.69 55.42 17.60
CA ASN A 107 -6.66 55.01 18.63
C ASN A 107 -7.41 53.73 18.27
N LEU A 108 -7.85 53.60 17.01
CA LEU A 108 -8.51 52.39 16.52
C LEU A 108 -7.53 51.22 16.48
N TYR A 109 -6.30 51.43 16.03
CA TYR A 109 -5.29 50.37 16.03
C TYR A 109 -4.93 49.90 17.45
N VAL A 110 -4.80 50.82 18.41
CA VAL A 110 -4.59 50.48 19.83
C VAL A 110 -5.78 49.68 20.38
N ALA A 111 -7.02 50.09 20.09
CA ALA A 111 -8.21 49.36 20.51
C ALA A 111 -8.28 47.95 19.89
N PHE A 112 -7.90 47.81 18.62
CA PHE A 112 -7.82 46.53 17.92
C PHE A 112 -6.80 45.59 18.58
N GLU A 113 -5.57 46.05 18.82
CA GLU A 113 -4.53 45.21 19.44
C GLU A 113 -4.89 44.84 20.88
N GLN A 114 -5.51 45.74 21.65
CA GLN A 114 -6.02 45.42 22.99
C GLN A 114 -7.10 44.33 22.96
N LEU A 115 -8.08 44.46 22.07
CA LEU A 115 -9.18 43.50 21.97
C LEU A 115 -8.71 42.15 21.41
N LYS A 116 -7.82 42.17 20.42
CA LYS A 116 -7.17 40.97 19.89
C LYS A 116 -6.42 40.22 20.99
N LYS A 117 -5.66 40.92 21.83
CA LYS A 117 -4.97 40.29 22.96
C LYS A 117 -5.97 39.70 23.95
N LYS A 118 -6.99 40.46 24.36
CA LYS A 118 -8.04 40.01 25.29
C LYS A 118 -8.72 38.71 24.81
N LEU A 119 -9.21 38.69 23.56
CA LEU A 119 -9.91 37.53 23.00
C LEU A 119 -8.97 36.35 22.69
N GLY A 120 -7.70 36.64 22.38
CA GLY A 120 -6.65 35.64 22.25
C GLY A 120 -6.35 34.94 23.57
N ASP A 121 -6.24 35.70 24.66
CA ASP A 121 -6.02 35.17 26.01
C ASP A 121 -7.23 34.32 26.51
N GLU A 122 -8.44 34.66 26.07
CA GLU A 122 -9.65 33.85 26.28
C GLU A 122 -9.69 32.56 25.41
N GLY A 123 -8.81 32.43 24.41
CA GLY A 123 -8.69 31.25 23.56
C GLY A 123 -9.67 31.18 22.39
N LEU A 124 -10.34 32.28 22.02
CA LEU A 124 -11.31 32.30 20.91
C LEU A 124 -10.67 32.02 19.54
N PHE A 125 -9.36 32.19 19.42
CA PHE A 125 -8.62 31.95 18.17
C PHE A 125 -8.06 30.53 18.06
N ASP A 126 -8.21 29.71 19.11
CA ASP A 126 -7.63 28.37 19.17
C ASP A 126 -8.17 27.48 18.04
N ALA A 127 -7.25 26.84 17.30
CA ALA A 127 -7.61 25.93 16.22
C ALA A 127 -8.49 24.75 16.67
N LYS A 128 -8.49 24.42 17.97
CA LYS A 128 -9.30 23.32 18.54
C LYS A 128 -10.81 23.57 18.48
N TYR A 129 -11.23 24.83 18.40
CA TYR A 129 -12.65 25.22 18.30
C TYR A 129 -13.10 25.43 16.86
N LYS A 130 -12.17 25.49 15.91
CA LYS A 130 -12.47 25.72 14.49
C LYS A 130 -13.07 24.48 13.85
N LYS A 131 -14.15 24.68 13.11
CA LYS A 131 -14.94 23.64 12.46
C LYS A 131 -14.46 23.37 11.04
N PRO A 132 -14.45 22.11 10.60
CA PRO A 132 -14.13 21.80 9.21
C PRO A 132 -15.26 22.25 8.28
N ILE A 133 -14.90 22.87 7.15
CA ILE A 133 -15.88 23.18 6.10
C ILE A 133 -16.28 21.87 5.40
N PRO A 134 -17.58 21.62 5.17
CA PRO A 134 -18.04 20.50 4.36
C PRO A 134 -17.45 20.53 2.95
N LYS A 135 -16.94 19.39 2.46
CA LYS A 135 -16.32 19.31 1.13
C LYS A 135 -17.29 19.57 -0.03
N ILE A 136 -18.56 19.25 0.16
CA ILE A 136 -19.61 19.38 -0.85
C ILE A 136 -20.84 19.99 -0.15
N PRO A 137 -20.86 21.31 0.09
CA PRO A 137 -22.01 21.97 0.68
C PRO A 137 -23.17 22.00 -0.31
N MET A 138 -24.37 21.70 0.15
CA MET A 138 -25.61 21.85 -0.63
C MET A 138 -26.22 23.24 -0.45
N ARG A 139 -26.04 23.84 0.73
CA ARG A 139 -26.61 25.15 1.09
C ARG A 139 -25.57 26.09 1.69
N VAL A 140 -25.34 27.22 1.03
CA VAL A 140 -24.41 28.26 1.48
C VAL A 140 -25.20 29.51 1.86
N GLY A 141 -25.06 29.96 3.11
CA GLY A 141 -25.56 31.26 3.55
C GLY A 141 -24.56 32.36 3.27
N ILE A 142 -25.02 33.51 2.79
CA ILE A 142 -24.18 34.67 2.50
C ILE A 142 -24.68 35.82 3.35
N VAL A 143 -23.86 36.27 4.30
CA VAL A 143 -24.13 37.43 5.15
C VAL A 143 -23.27 38.59 4.65
N THR A 144 -23.91 39.52 3.93
CA THR A 144 -23.24 40.68 3.32
C THR A 144 -24.28 41.75 2.95
N ALA A 145 -23.83 42.88 2.41
CA ALA A 145 -24.71 43.94 1.92
C ALA A 145 -25.61 43.43 0.77
N PRO A 146 -26.89 43.86 0.71
CA PRO A 146 -27.83 43.44 -0.34
C PRO A 146 -27.37 43.88 -1.74
N THR A 147 -26.60 44.97 -1.82
CA THR A 147 -26.07 45.55 -3.05
C THR A 147 -24.57 45.75 -2.90
N GLY A 148 -23.82 45.51 -3.98
CA GLY A 148 -22.37 45.71 -4.01
C GLY A 148 -21.63 44.72 -4.90
N ALA A 149 -20.31 44.91 -5.01
CA ALA A 149 -19.43 43.99 -5.72
C ALA A 149 -19.31 42.65 -4.97
N ALA A 150 -19.11 42.70 -3.65
CA ALA A 150 -18.88 41.50 -2.83
C ALA A 150 -19.96 40.41 -2.97
N VAL A 151 -21.25 40.78 -2.93
CA VAL A 151 -22.34 39.80 -3.10
C VAL A 151 -22.37 39.23 -4.53
N LYS A 152 -22.13 40.06 -5.55
CA LYS A 152 -22.09 39.62 -6.96
C LYS A 152 -20.90 38.69 -7.21
N ASP A 153 -19.77 39.00 -6.60
CA ASP A 153 -18.54 38.23 -6.68
C ASP A 153 -18.69 36.85 -6.04
N ILE A 154 -19.27 36.77 -4.83
CA ILE A 154 -19.58 35.50 -4.16
C ILE A 154 -20.56 34.67 -5.02
N LEU A 155 -21.69 35.25 -5.41
CA LEU A 155 -22.74 34.53 -6.16
C LEU A 155 -22.24 34.05 -7.53
N SER A 156 -21.52 34.88 -8.28
CA SER A 156 -20.97 34.51 -9.58
C SER A 156 -19.92 33.41 -9.46
N THR A 157 -19.08 33.45 -8.42
CA THR A 157 -18.06 32.44 -8.15
C THR A 157 -18.69 31.09 -7.81
N ILE A 158 -19.68 31.06 -6.91
CA ILE A 158 -20.40 29.82 -6.57
C ILE A 158 -21.11 29.27 -7.80
N LYS A 159 -21.83 30.11 -8.56
CA LYS A 159 -22.54 29.68 -9.77
C LYS A 159 -21.61 29.11 -10.84
N ARG A 160 -20.40 29.67 -10.98
CA ARG A 160 -19.39 29.19 -11.93
C ARG A 160 -18.74 27.88 -11.48
N ARG A 161 -18.39 27.75 -10.19
CA ARG A 161 -17.64 26.57 -9.68
C ARG A 161 -18.56 25.41 -9.30
N PHE A 162 -19.69 25.69 -8.69
CA PHE A 162 -20.60 24.69 -8.14
C PHE A 162 -22.08 25.11 -8.28
N PRO A 163 -22.63 25.12 -9.52
CA PRO A 163 -23.98 25.63 -9.82
C PRO A 163 -25.13 24.86 -9.16
N ILE A 164 -24.87 23.66 -8.62
CA ILE A 164 -25.87 22.83 -7.94
C ILE A 164 -26.10 23.24 -6.48
N CYS A 165 -25.24 24.09 -5.92
CA CYS A 165 -25.40 24.61 -4.57
C CYS A 165 -26.49 25.68 -4.51
N GLU A 166 -27.38 25.54 -3.53
CA GLU A 166 -28.35 26.57 -3.18
C GLU A 166 -27.63 27.68 -2.40
N THR A 167 -27.85 28.93 -2.81
CA THR A 167 -27.23 30.10 -2.17
C THR A 167 -28.32 30.99 -1.59
N ILE A 168 -28.19 31.35 -0.32
CA ILE A 168 -29.20 32.11 0.42
C ILE A 168 -28.57 33.39 0.96
N LEU A 169 -29.07 34.53 0.52
CA LEU A 169 -28.57 35.84 0.94
C LEU A 169 -29.31 36.32 2.19
N PHE A 170 -28.55 36.60 3.24
CA PHE A 170 -29.00 37.26 4.47
C PHE A 170 -28.47 38.70 4.45
N PRO A 171 -29.25 39.66 3.93
CA PRO A 171 -28.77 41.03 3.75
C PRO A 171 -28.54 41.70 5.11
N CYS A 172 -27.36 42.25 5.32
CA CYS A 172 -26.96 42.96 6.52
C CYS A 172 -26.26 44.30 6.21
N LEU A 173 -26.26 45.20 7.18
CA LEU A 173 -25.41 46.39 7.18
C LEU A 173 -23.96 45.94 7.42
N VAL A 174 -23.05 46.32 6.54
CA VAL A 174 -21.61 45.97 6.62
C VAL A 174 -20.74 47.14 7.06
N GLN A 175 -21.31 48.35 7.19
CA GLN A 175 -20.63 49.59 7.52
C GLN A 175 -21.52 50.50 8.38
N GLY A 176 -20.90 51.38 9.17
CA GLY A 176 -21.58 52.30 10.09
C GLY A 176 -21.79 51.71 11.49
N GLU A 177 -22.17 52.56 12.45
CA GLU A 177 -22.24 52.20 13.88
C GLU A 177 -23.25 51.09 14.19
N LEU A 178 -24.37 51.05 13.45
CA LEU A 178 -25.42 50.04 13.62
C LEU A 178 -25.09 48.70 12.95
N ALA A 179 -23.98 48.60 12.19
CA ALA A 179 -23.64 47.39 11.46
C ALA A 179 -23.31 46.22 12.39
N LYS A 180 -22.68 46.46 13.54
CA LYS A 180 -22.32 45.39 14.48
C LYS A 180 -23.53 44.62 14.99
N ASP A 181 -24.61 45.31 15.36
CA ASP A 181 -25.82 44.69 15.89
C ASP A 181 -26.60 43.97 14.78
N ASP A 182 -26.63 44.54 13.57
CA ASP A 182 -27.30 43.91 12.43
C ASP A 182 -26.55 42.66 11.94
N ILE A 183 -25.21 42.68 11.91
CA ILE A 183 -24.39 41.51 11.59
C ILE A 183 -24.69 40.37 12.59
N VAL A 184 -24.69 40.65 13.90
CA VAL A 184 -24.99 39.64 14.93
C VAL A 184 -26.40 39.06 14.73
N LYS A 185 -27.40 39.91 14.48
CA LYS A 185 -28.78 39.48 14.24
C LYS A 185 -28.90 38.60 12.99
N LYS A 186 -28.22 38.95 11.90
CA LYS A 186 -28.28 38.20 10.64
C LYS A 186 -27.51 36.89 10.73
N LEU A 187 -26.38 36.86 11.44
CA LEU A 187 -25.67 35.62 11.77
C LEU A 187 -26.53 34.70 12.64
N ASP A 188 -27.31 35.24 13.58
CA ASP A 188 -28.23 34.42 14.39
C ASP A 188 -29.35 33.79 13.56
N ILE A 189 -29.92 34.55 12.63
CA ILE A 189 -30.93 34.04 11.70
C ILE A 189 -30.31 32.97 10.78
N ALA A 190 -29.12 33.21 10.24
CA ALA A 190 -28.42 32.28 9.37
C ALA A 190 -28.03 30.98 10.11
N ASP A 191 -27.56 31.07 11.35
CA ASP A 191 -27.15 29.91 12.15
C ASP A 191 -28.32 29.00 12.54
N ASN A 192 -29.53 29.56 12.64
CA ASN A 192 -30.77 28.79 12.86
C ASN A 192 -31.39 28.27 11.55
N TYR A 193 -30.80 28.61 10.41
CA TYR A 193 -31.23 28.09 9.11
C TYR A 193 -30.44 26.82 8.77
N ASP A 194 -31.05 25.92 7.98
CA ASP A 194 -30.43 24.67 7.55
C ASP A 194 -29.36 24.93 6.47
N LEU A 195 -28.18 25.35 6.91
CA LEU A 195 -27.03 25.72 6.08
C LEU A 195 -25.83 24.84 6.42
N ASP A 196 -25.04 24.51 5.39
CA ASP A 196 -23.78 23.75 5.57
C ASP A 196 -22.61 24.66 5.93
N VAL A 197 -22.63 25.91 5.43
CA VAL A 197 -21.58 26.90 5.65
C VAL A 197 -22.14 28.32 5.48
N ILE A 198 -21.60 29.25 6.26
CA ILE A 198 -21.92 30.68 6.18
C ILE A 198 -20.69 31.44 5.69
N ILE A 199 -20.86 32.30 4.70
CA ILE A 199 -19.86 33.27 4.25
C ILE A 199 -20.23 34.62 4.83
N LEU A 200 -19.39 35.16 5.69
CA LEU A 200 -19.46 36.54 6.14
C LEU A 200 -18.47 37.36 5.33
N GLY A 201 -18.95 38.31 4.53
CA GLY A 201 -18.10 38.99 3.56
C GLY A 201 -18.43 40.46 3.40
N ARG A 202 -17.39 41.24 3.11
CA ARG A 202 -17.48 42.64 2.69
C ARG A 202 -16.42 42.90 1.63
N GLY A 203 -16.68 43.82 0.71
CA GLY A 203 -15.64 44.35 -0.18
C GLY A 203 -14.62 45.21 0.56
N GLY A 204 -13.67 45.79 -0.17
CA GLY A 204 -12.69 46.73 0.40
C GLY A 204 -13.32 47.97 1.04
N GLY A 205 -12.51 48.65 1.85
CA GLY A 205 -12.88 49.87 2.58
C GLY A 205 -11.74 50.32 3.49
N SER A 206 -11.87 51.50 4.08
CA SER A 206 -10.94 51.97 5.11
C SER A 206 -11.00 51.09 6.38
N ILE A 207 -10.06 51.27 7.31
CA ILE A 207 -10.11 50.59 8.61
C ILE A 207 -11.38 50.93 9.42
N GLU A 208 -11.89 52.15 9.26
CA GLU A 208 -13.12 52.64 9.91
C GLU A 208 -14.34 51.94 9.35
N ASP A 209 -14.33 51.73 8.04
CA ASP A 209 -15.30 50.94 7.33
C ASP A 209 -15.33 49.51 7.88
N LEU A 210 -14.18 48.83 7.97
CA LEU A 210 -14.08 47.45 8.45
C LEU A 210 -14.28 47.29 9.97
N TRP A 211 -14.37 48.39 10.70
CA TRP A 211 -14.45 48.39 12.16
C TRP A 211 -15.59 47.56 12.78
N PRO A 212 -16.81 47.47 12.20
CA PRO A 212 -17.87 46.63 12.74
C PRO A 212 -17.48 45.15 12.89
N PHE A 213 -16.52 44.65 12.11
CA PHE A 213 -16.00 43.28 12.21
C PHE A 213 -14.90 43.10 13.27
N ASN A 214 -14.41 44.22 13.84
CA ASN A 214 -13.50 44.24 14.99
C ASN A 214 -14.25 44.37 16.32
N GLU A 215 -15.57 44.49 16.32
CA GLU A 215 -16.37 44.63 17.53
C GLU A 215 -16.47 43.30 18.30
N GLU A 216 -16.35 43.35 19.63
CA GLU A 216 -16.33 42.17 20.50
C GLU A 216 -17.61 41.32 20.35
N VAL A 217 -18.76 41.96 20.17
CA VAL A 217 -20.06 41.28 20.01
C VAL A 217 -20.11 40.41 18.75
N VAL A 218 -19.49 40.87 17.65
CA VAL A 218 -19.44 40.11 16.39
C VAL A 218 -18.49 38.94 16.54
N ALA A 219 -17.30 39.16 17.12
CA ALA A 219 -16.33 38.12 17.41
C ALA A 219 -16.95 36.97 18.26
N ARG A 220 -17.61 37.31 19.37
CA ARG A 220 -18.26 36.30 20.22
C ARG A 220 -19.41 35.58 19.51
N LYS A 221 -20.17 36.28 18.65
CA LYS A 221 -21.23 35.63 17.87
C LYS A 221 -20.66 34.62 16.88
N VAL A 222 -19.63 35.00 16.12
CA VAL A 222 -18.97 34.11 15.14
C VAL A 222 -18.42 32.85 15.82
N PHE A 223 -17.79 32.98 16.99
CA PHE A 223 -17.29 31.85 17.77
C PHE A 223 -18.40 30.87 18.19
N ASN A 224 -19.58 31.40 18.57
CA ASN A 224 -20.69 30.63 19.11
C ASN A 224 -21.64 30.04 18.04
N CYS A 225 -21.51 30.45 16.77
CA CYS A 225 -22.33 29.90 15.69
C CYS A 225 -22.09 28.40 15.56
N LYS A 226 -23.15 27.60 15.34
CA LYS A 226 -23.11 26.15 15.15
C LYS A 226 -22.61 25.79 13.75
N THR A 227 -23.06 26.52 12.74
CA THR A 227 -22.67 26.37 11.34
C THR A 227 -21.27 26.96 11.10
N PRO A 228 -20.38 26.30 10.33
CA PRO A 228 -19.04 26.82 10.09
C PRO A 228 -19.07 28.14 9.30
N ILE A 229 -18.21 29.09 9.70
CA ILE A 229 -18.14 30.44 9.13
C ILE A 229 -16.82 30.65 8.37
N ILE A 230 -16.94 31.14 7.15
CA ILE A 230 -15.83 31.64 6.34
C ILE A 230 -15.87 33.16 6.35
N SER A 231 -14.80 33.79 6.84
CA SER A 231 -14.63 35.24 6.76
C SER A 231 -14.00 35.63 5.42
N GLY A 232 -14.59 36.60 4.73
CA GLY A 232 -14.09 37.20 3.49
C GLY A 232 -14.18 38.72 3.55
N VAL A 233 -13.77 39.31 4.68
CA VAL A 233 -13.89 40.74 4.99
C VAL A 233 -12.56 41.48 4.78
N GLY A 234 -11.45 40.89 5.21
CA GLY A 234 -10.13 41.50 5.14
C GLY A 234 -9.56 41.58 3.72
N HIS A 235 -8.38 42.21 3.60
CA HIS A 235 -7.50 42.13 2.42
C HIS A 235 -6.21 41.40 2.82
N GLN A 236 -5.23 41.29 1.92
CA GLN A 236 -3.95 40.62 2.22
C GLN A 236 -3.23 41.18 3.46
N ILE A 237 -3.43 42.48 3.76
CA ILE A 237 -2.69 43.20 4.80
C ILE A 237 -3.60 43.58 5.99
N ASP A 238 -4.91 43.73 5.75
CA ASP A 238 -5.88 44.18 6.74
C ASP A 238 -6.61 42.99 7.37
N PHE A 239 -6.16 42.58 8.55
CA PHE A 239 -6.80 41.51 9.33
C PHE A 239 -7.83 42.09 10.29
N THR A 240 -9.01 41.49 10.33
CA THR A 240 -10.05 41.81 11.31
C THR A 240 -10.08 40.77 12.43
N ILE A 241 -10.65 41.14 13.59
CA ILE A 241 -10.86 40.19 14.70
C ILE A 241 -11.76 39.04 14.27
N CYS A 242 -12.80 39.33 13.46
CA CYS A 242 -13.64 38.33 12.85
C CYS A 242 -12.84 37.29 12.04
N ASP A 243 -11.80 37.69 11.31
CA ASP A 243 -10.96 36.75 10.55
C ASP A 243 -10.20 35.76 11.44
N PHE A 244 -9.81 36.17 12.65
CA PHE A 244 -9.12 35.31 13.61
C PHE A 244 -10.07 34.30 14.26
N VAL A 245 -11.30 34.73 14.57
CA VAL A 245 -12.32 33.89 15.20
C VAL A 245 -12.97 32.92 14.21
N ALA A 246 -13.17 33.32 12.96
CA ALA A 246 -13.78 32.48 11.94
C ALA A 246 -13.04 31.15 11.78
N ASP A 247 -13.80 30.11 11.40
CA ASP A 247 -13.25 28.77 11.19
C ASP A 247 -12.23 28.79 10.06
N VAL A 248 -12.52 29.56 9.01
CA VAL A 248 -11.64 29.73 7.86
C VAL A 248 -11.63 31.18 7.40
N ARG A 249 -10.44 31.73 7.20
CA ARG A 249 -10.24 33.07 6.62
C ARG A 249 -10.04 33.00 5.11
N ALA A 250 -10.63 33.91 4.36
CA ALA A 250 -10.28 34.18 2.98
C ALA A 250 -9.89 35.66 2.83
N GLU A 251 -8.97 35.93 1.90
CA GLU A 251 -8.45 37.28 1.65
C GLU A 251 -9.43 38.20 0.92
N THR A 252 -10.50 37.64 0.35
CA THR A 252 -11.51 38.37 -0.42
C THR A 252 -12.86 37.65 -0.34
N PRO A 253 -13.97 38.33 -0.65
CA PRO A 253 -15.27 37.70 -0.86
C PRO A 253 -15.24 36.58 -1.91
N THR A 254 -14.51 36.78 -3.02
CA THR A 254 -14.30 35.74 -4.04
C THR A 254 -13.58 34.53 -3.47
N GLY A 255 -12.49 34.74 -2.71
CA GLY A 255 -11.75 33.66 -2.06
C GLY A 255 -12.60 32.91 -1.04
N ALA A 256 -13.51 33.60 -0.34
CA ALA A 256 -14.43 32.96 0.60
C ALA A 256 -15.37 32.00 -0.13
N ALA A 257 -15.92 32.42 -1.28
CA ALA A 257 -16.72 31.56 -2.14
C ALA A 257 -15.91 30.37 -2.69
N GLU A 258 -14.66 30.59 -3.07
CA GLU A 258 -13.78 29.52 -3.56
C GLU A 258 -13.42 28.47 -2.51
N ARG A 259 -13.31 28.88 -1.24
CA ARG A 259 -13.08 27.96 -0.12
C ARG A 259 -14.35 27.26 0.35
N ALA A 260 -15.52 27.88 0.13
CA ALA A 260 -16.81 27.29 0.48
C ALA A 260 -17.14 26.10 -0.40
N VAL A 261 -17.00 26.24 -1.73
CA VAL A 261 -17.51 25.24 -2.68
C VAL A 261 -16.39 24.58 -3.52
N PRO A 262 -16.51 23.29 -3.84
CA PRO A 262 -15.59 22.59 -4.74
C PRO A 262 -15.81 23.03 -6.20
N MET A 263 -14.93 22.60 -7.10
CA MET A 263 -15.12 22.77 -8.53
C MET A 263 -15.83 21.55 -9.13
N LEU A 264 -16.97 21.76 -9.80
CA LEU A 264 -17.81 20.69 -10.34
C LEU A 264 -17.07 19.84 -11.39
N SER A 265 -16.22 20.45 -12.22
CA SER A 265 -15.41 19.71 -13.20
C SER A 265 -14.48 18.70 -12.55
N ASP A 266 -13.88 19.06 -11.41
CA ASP A 266 -12.92 18.21 -10.71
C ASP A 266 -13.66 17.01 -10.10
N LEU A 267 -14.85 17.25 -9.52
CA LEU A 267 -15.72 16.17 -9.03
C LEU A 267 -16.15 15.23 -10.16
N LEU A 268 -16.50 15.75 -11.34
CA LEU A 268 -16.87 14.93 -12.49
C LEU A 268 -15.69 14.09 -12.99
N LEU A 269 -14.48 14.66 -13.02
CA LEU A 269 -13.25 13.94 -13.36
C LEU A 269 -12.94 12.85 -12.34
N GLU A 270 -13.10 13.12 -11.04
CA GLU A 270 -12.95 12.10 -10.00
C GLU A 270 -13.94 10.95 -10.19
N ILE A 271 -15.23 11.25 -10.44
CA ILE A 271 -16.27 10.24 -10.70
C ILE A 271 -15.90 9.37 -11.91
N ASP A 272 -15.43 9.96 -13.00
CA ASP A 272 -15.03 9.20 -14.19
C ASP A 272 -13.79 8.33 -13.93
N SER A 273 -12.85 8.82 -13.12
CA SER A 273 -11.69 8.03 -12.67
C SER A 273 -12.14 6.81 -11.85
N TYR A 274 -13.11 6.97 -10.95
CA TYR A 274 -13.67 5.87 -10.17
C TYR A 274 -14.41 4.87 -11.05
N LYS A 275 -15.17 5.35 -12.04
CA LYS A 275 -15.85 4.50 -13.04
C LYS A 275 -14.86 3.67 -13.85
N THR A 276 -13.76 4.28 -14.29
CA THR A 276 -12.70 3.59 -15.03
C THR A 276 -12.02 2.53 -14.17
N ARG A 277 -11.67 2.87 -12.92
CA ARG A 277 -11.08 1.93 -11.95
C ARG A 277 -12.00 0.76 -11.67
N TYR A 278 -13.29 1.02 -11.42
CA TYR A 278 -14.30 0.00 -11.20
C TYR A 278 -14.42 -0.95 -12.40
N THR A 279 -14.53 -0.39 -13.61
CA THR A 279 -14.66 -1.18 -14.85
C THR A 279 -13.44 -2.08 -15.06
N ASN A 280 -12.24 -1.58 -14.82
CA ASN A 280 -11.01 -2.37 -14.95
C ASN A 280 -10.91 -3.47 -13.90
N ALA A 281 -11.33 -3.21 -12.66
CA ALA A 281 -11.38 -4.22 -11.61
C ALA A 281 -12.33 -5.37 -11.97
N VAL A 282 -13.54 -5.04 -12.45
CA VAL A 282 -14.52 -6.04 -12.90
C VAL A 282 -13.99 -6.84 -14.10
N ARG A 283 -13.42 -6.17 -15.11
CA ARG A 283 -12.80 -6.86 -16.26
C ARG A 283 -11.70 -7.83 -15.82
N ARG A 284 -10.81 -7.41 -14.92
CA ARG A 284 -9.74 -8.27 -14.39
C ARG A 284 -10.28 -9.52 -13.70
N ILE A 285 -11.36 -9.39 -12.93
CA ILE A 285 -12.02 -10.54 -12.29
C ILE A 285 -12.58 -11.49 -13.36
N LEU A 286 -13.28 -10.95 -14.35
CA LEU A 286 -13.84 -11.74 -15.45
C LEU A 286 -12.76 -12.46 -16.26
N ASP A 287 -11.67 -11.78 -16.60
CA ASP A 287 -10.58 -12.33 -17.40
C ASP A 287 -9.83 -13.43 -16.64
N ASN A 288 -9.59 -13.25 -15.33
CA ASN A 288 -9.02 -14.29 -14.48
C ASN A 288 -9.92 -15.53 -14.41
N ASN A 289 -11.23 -15.34 -14.28
CA ASN A 289 -12.19 -16.44 -14.25
C ASN A 289 -12.29 -17.16 -15.61
N LYS A 290 -12.28 -16.41 -16.72
CA LYS A 290 -12.21 -16.98 -18.08
C LYS A 290 -10.92 -17.79 -18.27
N LEU A 291 -9.78 -17.28 -17.81
CA LEU A 291 -8.51 -17.99 -17.88
C LEU A 291 -8.54 -19.28 -17.05
N ARG A 292 -9.10 -19.23 -15.83
CA ARG A 292 -9.27 -20.42 -14.98
C ARG A 292 -10.17 -21.46 -15.63
N LEU A 293 -11.30 -21.02 -16.20
CA LEU A 293 -12.20 -21.90 -16.95
C LEU A 293 -11.51 -22.52 -18.16
N LYS A 294 -10.74 -21.74 -18.92
CA LYS A 294 -9.97 -22.23 -20.07
C LYS A 294 -8.96 -23.29 -19.64
N LYS A 295 -8.17 -23.03 -18.59
CA LYS A 295 -7.21 -24.01 -18.03
C LYS A 295 -7.89 -25.31 -17.58
N LEU A 296 -9.05 -25.21 -16.93
CA LEU A 296 -9.82 -26.39 -16.53
C LEU A 296 -10.28 -27.17 -17.78
N LYS A 297 -10.89 -26.51 -18.76
CA LYS A 297 -11.31 -27.14 -20.03
C LYS A 297 -10.16 -27.75 -20.82
N GLU A 298 -8.98 -27.16 -20.74
CA GLU A 298 -7.77 -27.64 -21.43
C GLU A 298 -7.00 -28.69 -20.63
N SER A 299 -7.38 -28.95 -19.38
CA SER A 299 -6.74 -29.96 -18.54
C SER A 299 -6.78 -31.32 -19.22
N TYR A 300 -5.61 -31.96 -19.30
CA TYR A 300 -5.41 -33.26 -19.93
C TYR A 300 -6.36 -34.33 -19.38
N ILE A 301 -6.64 -34.29 -18.07
CA ILE A 301 -7.53 -35.24 -17.39
C ILE A 301 -8.98 -35.12 -17.88
N LEU A 302 -9.46 -33.90 -18.16
CA LEU A 302 -10.81 -33.69 -18.67
C LEU A 302 -10.91 -33.95 -20.18
N LYS A 303 -9.81 -33.77 -20.93
CA LYS A 303 -9.77 -34.06 -22.38
C LYS A 303 -9.63 -35.55 -22.67
N ASN A 304 -8.80 -36.27 -21.91
CA ASN A 304 -8.51 -37.68 -22.10
C ASN A 304 -8.75 -38.45 -20.78
N PRO A 305 -9.99 -38.53 -20.28
CA PRO A 305 -10.29 -39.22 -19.01
C PRO A 305 -9.90 -40.70 -19.05
N LEU A 306 -9.94 -41.33 -20.23
CA LEU A 306 -9.55 -42.73 -20.44
C LEU A 306 -8.05 -42.97 -20.26
N SER A 307 -7.19 -42.01 -20.56
CA SER A 307 -5.72 -42.15 -20.40
C SER A 307 -5.30 -42.45 -18.97
N MET A 308 -6.09 -42.02 -17.96
CA MET A 308 -5.84 -42.35 -16.56
C MET A 308 -6.09 -43.83 -16.25
N TYR A 309 -6.96 -44.47 -17.01
CA TYR A 309 -7.31 -45.88 -16.88
C TYR A 309 -6.44 -46.76 -17.77
N GLU A 310 -6.02 -46.29 -18.95
CA GLU A 310 -5.12 -47.03 -19.86
C GLU A 310 -3.84 -47.53 -19.15
N ILE A 311 -3.20 -46.69 -18.32
CA ILE A 311 -2.01 -47.10 -17.54
C ILE A 311 -2.36 -48.17 -16.49
N LYS A 312 -3.56 -48.11 -15.92
CA LYS A 312 -4.03 -49.10 -14.93
C LYS A 312 -4.41 -50.41 -15.60
N GLU A 313 -5.03 -50.35 -16.77
CA GLU A 313 -5.36 -51.49 -17.63
C GLU A 313 -4.08 -52.21 -18.07
N GLN A 314 -3.10 -51.47 -18.59
CA GLN A 314 -1.80 -52.06 -18.96
C GLN A 314 -1.07 -52.70 -17.77
N LYS A 315 -1.21 -52.14 -16.55
CA LYS A 315 -0.69 -52.77 -15.33
C LYS A 315 -1.44 -54.06 -14.97
N LEU A 316 -2.76 -54.08 -15.15
CA LEU A 316 -3.59 -55.27 -14.93
C LEU A 316 -3.18 -56.37 -15.92
N ASP A 317 -3.02 -56.05 -17.19
CA ASP A 317 -2.57 -56.99 -18.23
C ASP A 317 -1.22 -57.62 -17.87
N ASN A 318 -0.25 -56.80 -17.48
CA ASN A 318 1.06 -57.28 -17.02
C ASN A 318 0.98 -58.19 -15.80
N ILE A 319 0.04 -57.95 -14.88
CA ILE A 319 -0.17 -58.80 -13.70
C ILE A 319 -0.82 -60.13 -14.12
N ILE A 320 -1.80 -60.09 -15.02
CA ILE A 320 -2.46 -61.29 -15.58
C ILE A 320 -1.44 -62.16 -16.32
N ASP A 321 -0.59 -61.58 -17.17
CA ASP A 321 0.44 -62.31 -17.90
C ASP A 321 1.48 -62.96 -16.98
N LYS A 322 1.91 -62.24 -15.93
CA LYS A 322 2.78 -62.79 -14.90
C LYS A 322 2.11 -63.94 -14.15
N LEU A 323 0.85 -63.78 -13.76
CA LEU A 323 0.09 -64.83 -13.09
C LEU A 323 0.00 -66.09 -13.97
N ASN A 324 -0.38 -65.92 -15.24
CA ASN A 324 -0.48 -67.01 -16.20
C ASN A 324 0.86 -67.72 -16.41
N THR A 325 1.96 -66.98 -16.49
CA THR A 325 3.31 -67.53 -16.64
C THR A 325 3.71 -68.35 -15.41
N CYS A 326 3.47 -67.83 -14.21
CA CYS A 326 3.73 -68.56 -12.96
C CYS A 326 2.86 -69.82 -12.85
N MET A 327 1.57 -69.74 -13.16
CA MET A 327 0.68 -70.90 -13.15
C MET A 327 1.15 -71.98 -14.13
N ASN A 328 1.49 -71.59 -15.37
CA ASN A 328 2.00 -72.52 -16.37
C ASN A 328 3.33 -73.14 -15.96
N ALA A 329 4.24 -72.37 -15.34
CA ALA A 329 5.50 -72.88 -14.83
C ALA A 329 5.30 -73.93 -13.71
N VAL A 330 4.34 -73.71 -12.81
CA VAL A 330 3.99 -74.68 -11.76
C VAL A 330 3.42 -75.96 -12.38
N ILE A 331 2.48 -75.83 -13.31
CA ILE A 331 1.88 -76.98 -14.01
C ILE A 331 2.94 -77.75 -14.79
N TYR A 332 3.80 -77.06 -15.53
CA TYR A 332 4.88 -77.69 -16.30
C TYR A 332 5.86 -78.43 -15.39
N THR A 333 6.29 -77.80 -14.28
CA THR A 333 7.17 -78.45 -13.30
C THR A 333 6.53 -79.70 -12.70
N ALA A 334 5.23 -79.66 -12.38
CA ALA A 334 4.50 -80.82 -11.88
C ALA A 334 4.43 -81.94 -12.94
N LYS A 335 4.14 -81.60 -14.20
CA LYS A 335 4.13 -82.55 -15.32
C LYS A 335 5.51 -83.18 -15.55
N SER A 336 6.58 -82.40 -15.59
CA SER A 336 7.94 -82.93 -15.75
C SER A 336 8.33 -83.84 -14.59
N LYS A 337 7.96 -83.51 -13.35
CA LYS A 337 8.17 -84.40 -12.19
C LYS A 337 7.41 -85.72 -12.36
N LEU A 338 6.16 -85.66 -12.80
CA LEU A 338 5.36 -86.85 -13.08
C LEU A 338 6.01 -87.69 -14.18
N GLU A 339 6.41 -87.07 -15.29
CA GLU A 339 7.06 -87.72 -16.42
C GLU A 339 8.38 -88.41 -16.02
N ILE A 340 9.18 -87.77 -15.15
CA ILE A 340 10.40 -88.39 -14.61
C ILE A 340 10.08 -89.64 -13.78
N ILE A 341 9.01 -89.59 -12.97
CA ILE A 341 8.57 -90.72 -12.14
C ILE A 341 8.04 -91.85 -13.03
N GLU A 342 7.16 -91.54 -13.99
CA GLU A 342 6.59 -92.49 -14.95
C GLU A 342 7.67 -93.15 -15.82
N ASN A 343 8.71 -92.39 -16.18
CA ASN A 343 9.83 -92.88 -16.98
C ASN A 343 10.96 -93.50 -16.15
N SER A 344 10.85 -93.51 -14.82
CA SER A 344 11.84 -94.16 -13.97
C SER A 344 11.90 -95.65 -14.26
N ILE A 345 13.14 -96.15 -14.41
CA ILE A 345 13.42 -97.56 -14.71
C ILE A 345 12.75 -98.50 -13.69
N ILE A 346 12.58 -98.01 -12.45
CA ILE A 346 11.99 -98.75 -11.34
C ILE A 346 10.50 -99.03 -11.56
N PHE A 347 9.76 -98.08 -12.14
CA PHE A 347 8.32 -98.25 -12.41
C PHE A 347 8.04 -98.98 -13.72
N LYS A 348 8.93 -98.85 -14.72
CA LYS A 348 8.81 -99.54 -16.01
C LYS A 348 9.24 -101.01 -15.95
N ASP A 349 10.29 -101.33 -15.21
CA ASP A 349 10.73 -102.70 -14.99
C ASP A 349 11.21 -102.93 -13.54
N PRO A 350 10.26 -103.21 -12.62
CA PRO A 350 10.57 -103.42 -11.22
C PRO A 350 11.53 -104.59 -10.96
N LYS A 351 11.69 -105.51 -11.93
CA LYS A 351 12.57 -106.68 -11.80
C LYS A 351 14.04 -106.28 -11.67
N ILE A 352 14.43 -105.17 -12.28
CA ILE A 352 15.80 -104.61 -12.22
C ILE A 352 16.28 -104.46 -10.76
N LEU A 353 15.38 -104.18 -9.80
CA LEU A 353 15.72 -104.00 -8.39
C LEU A 353 16.31 -105.25 -7.73
N TYR A 354 15.95 -106.45 -8.20
CA TYR A 354 16.33 -107.71 -7.57
C TYR A 354 16.98 -108.71 -8.54
N ASP A 355 17.06 -108.39 -9.83
CA ASP A 355 17.66 -109.25 -10.86
C ASP A 355 19.14 -109.54 -10.62
N ASP A 356 19.93 -108.54 -10.20
CA ASP A 356 21.36 -108.73 -9.87
C ASP A 356 21.53 -109.65 -8.64
N LYS A 357 20.63 -109.50 -7.64
CA LYS A 357 20.61 -110.38 -6.47
C LYS A 357 20.25 -111.81 -6.85
N LEU A 358 19.22 -111.99 -7.69
CA LEU A 358 18.84 -113.31 -8.21
C LEU A 358 20.00 -113.97 -8.96
N LYS A 359 20.67 -113.24 -9.86
CA LYS A 359 21.85 -113.76 -10.58
C LYS A 359 22.97 -114.19 -9.65
N LYS A 360 23.28 -113.38 -8.62
CA LYS A 360 24.29 -113.72 -7.61
C LYS A 360 23.90 -114.95 -6.80
N THR A 361 22.65 -115.06 -6.37
CA THR A 361 22.14 -116.21 -5.63
C THR A 361 22.22 -117.47 -6.47
N ASN A 362 21.78 -117.42 -7.73
CA ASN A 362 21.88 -118.56 -8.65
C ASN A 362 23.34 -118.99 -8.87
N HIS A 363 24.25 -118.03 -9.04
CA HIS A 363 25.68 -118.33 -9.18
C HIS A 363 26.29 -118.98 -7.92
N LEU A 364 25.84 -118.58 -6.74
CA LEU A 364 26.25 -119.21 -5.48
C LEU A 364 25.73 -120.66 -5.37
N ILE A 365 24.48 -120.91 -5.80
CA ILE A 365 23.90 -122.24 -5.86
C ILE A 365 24.72 -123.15 -6.79
N GLU A 366 25.04 -122.68 -8.00
CA GLU A 366 25.88 -123.42 -8.96
C GLU A 366 27.26 -123.76 -8.40
N LYS A 367 27.92 -122.81 -7.71
CA LYS A 367 29.21 -123.05 -7.04
C LYS A 367 29.11 -124.11 -5.96
N LEU A 368 28.01 -124.12 -5.20
CA LEU A 368 27.77 -125.12 -4.17
C LEU A 368 27.61 -126.52 -4.76
N GLU A 369 26.91 -126.63 -5.90
CA GLU A 369 26.73 -127.91 -6.61
C GLU A 369 28.03 -128.47 -7.20
N LEU A 370 28.91 -127.60 -7.72
CA LEU A 370 30.21 -127.99 -8.26
C LEU A 370 31.16 -128.58 -7.19
N LEU A 371 31.08 -128.08 -5.95
CA LEU A 371 31.92 -128.54 -4.84
C LEU A 371 31.37 -129.77 -4.13
N ASN A 372 30.24 -130.34 -4.58
CA ASN A 372 29.64 -131.49 -3.94
C ASN A 372 30.37 -132.81 -4.32
N PRO A 373 31.09 -133.48 -3.39
CA PRO A 373 31.89 -134.67 -3.68
C PRO A 373 31.08 -135.89 -4.16
N LEU A 374 29.76 -135.91 -3.89
CA LEU A 374 28.86 -136.94 -4.43
C LEU A 374 28.74 -136.88 -5.96
N ASN A 375 28.93 -135.69 -6.56
CA ASN A 375 28.89 -135.53 -8.02
C ASN A 375 30.12 -136.13 -8.70
N ALA A 376 31.29 -136.15 -8.04
CA ALA A 376 32.48 -136.82 -8.56
C ALA A 376 32.28 -138.35 -8.60
N ILE A 377 31.69 -138.94 -7.56
CA ILE A 377 31.35 -140.37 -7.51
C ILE A 377 30.26 -140.73 -8.54
N LYS A 378 29.26 -139.86 -8.75
CA LYS A 378 28.23 -140.06 -9.79
C LYS A 378 28.78 -140.06 -11.22
N ARG A 379 29.90 -139.36 -11.48
CA ARG A 379 30.56 -139.31 -12.80
C ARG A 379 31.39 -140.56 -13.12
N GLY A 380 31.39 -141.57 -12.25
CA GLY A 380 32.06 -142.85 -12.48
C GLY A 380 33.49 -142.92 -11.92
N TYR A 381 33.94 -141.89 -11.20
CA TYR A 381 35.19 -141.97 -10.45
C TYR A 381 34.99 -142.80 -9.18
N SER A 382 35.92 -143.71 -8.92
CA SER A 382 35.94 -144.52 -7.72
C SER A 382 36.95 -143.98 -6.72
N ILE A 383 36.69 -144.21 -5.43
CA ILE A 383 37.61 -143.86 -4.34
C ILE A 383 38.22 -145.16 -3.82
N THR A 384 39.50 -145.36 -4.08
CA THR A 384 40.23 -146.54 -3.61
C THR A 384 40.77 -146.33 -2.20
N LYS A 385 40.56 -147.30 -1.31
CA LYS A 385 40.99 -147.31 0.09
C LYS A 385 41.80 -148.57 0.41
N LYS A 386 42.81 -148.45 1.26
CA LYS A 386 43.50 -149.57 1.92
C LYS A 386 43.42 -149.34 3.43
N ASP A 387 42.99 -150.34 4.19
CA ASP A 387 42.78 -150.25 5.64
C ASP A 387 41.98 -148.99 6.05
N ASN A 388 40.88 -148.70 5.34
CA ASN A 388 40.00 -147.53 5.52
C ASN A 388 40.60 -146.14 5.24
N LYS A 389 41.82 -146.03 4.70
CA LYS A 389 42.40 -144.75 4.26
C LYS A 389 42.39 -144.65 2.73
N CYS A 390 41.96 -143.49 2.21
CA CYS A 390 41.98 -143.21 0.77
C CYS A 390 43.41 -143.17 0.25
N ILE A 391 43.63 -143.92 -0.82
CA ILE A 391 44.93 -144.00 -1.48
C ILE A 391 44.98 -142.91 -2.54
N THR A 392 45.96 -142.03 -2.42
CA THR A 392 46.17 -140.94 -3.38
C THR A 392 47.45 -141.12 -4.20
N SER A 393 48.28 -142.12 -3.89
CA SER A 393 49.54 -142.37 -4.58
C SER A 393 49.83 -143.86 -4.76
N ILE A 394 50.50 -144.22 -5.86
CA ILE A 394 50.83 -145.61 -6.20
C ILE A 394 51.88 -146.23 -5.26
N LYS A 395 52.67 -145.40 -4.56
CA LYS A 395 53.68 -145.84 -3.58
C LYS A 395 53.07 -146.49 -2.34
N ASP A 396 51.80 -146.24 -2.07
CA ASP A 396 51.09 -146.74 -0.89
C ASP A 396 50.56 -148.17 -1.08
N ILE A 397 50.77 -148.75 -2.27
CA ILE A 397 50.30 -150.08 -2.65
C ILE A 397 51.48 -150.97 -3.03
N LYS A 398 51.45 -152.23 -2.56
CA LYS A 398 52.36 -153.31 -2.97
C LYS A 398 51.60 -154.43 -3.67
N LYS A 399 52.33 -155.23 -4.44
CA LYS A 399 51.80 -156.44 -5.08
C LYS A 399 51.27 -157.41 -4.01
N ASP A 400 50.11 -158.00 -4.28
CA ASP A 400 49.31 -158.85 -3.39
C ASP A 400 48.56 -158.16 -2.23
N ASP A 401 48.55 -156.83 -2.17
CA ASP A 401 47.70 -156.12 -1.20
C ASP A 401 46.20 -156.22 -1.55
N ASN A 402 45.34 -156.32 -0.53
CA ASN A 402 43.89 -156.17 -0.68
C ASN A 402 43.51 -154.68 -0.54
N ILE A 403 42.75 -154.16 -1.51
CA ILE A 403 42.23 -152.79 -1.56
C ILE A 403 40.70 -152.81 -1.70
N ASN A 404 40.04 -151.77 -1.19
CA ASN A 404 38.62 -151.55 -1.37
C ASN A 404 38.38 -150.39 -2.33
N VAL A 405 37.61 -150.59 -3.38
CA VAL A 405 37.27 -149.56 -4.36
C VAL A 405 35.81 -149.18 -4.15
N MET A 406 35.57 -147.95 -3.67
CA MET A 406 34.23 -147.43 -3.43
C MET A 406 33.70 -146.74 -4.69
N ILE A 407 32.52 -147.18 -5.16
CA ILE A 407 31.79 -146.64 -6.29
C ILE A 407 30.41 -146.15 -5.83
N LYS A 408 29.64 -145.53 -6.74
CA LYS A 408 28.35 -144.88 -6.47
C LYS A 408 27.37 -145.74 -5.65
N ASP A 409 27.42 -147.05 -5.86
CA ASP A 409 26.43 -148.03 -5.43
C ASP A 409 27.01 -149.14 -4.56
N GLY A 410 28.31 -149.11 -4.22
CA GLY A 410 28.90 -150.12 -3.36
C GLY A 410 30.41 -150.05 -3.22
N GLU A 411 30.98 -151.04 -2.54
CA GLU A 411 32.42 -151.15 -2.29
C GLU A 411 32.91 -152.52 -2.76
N ILE A 412 33.92 -152.53 -3.63
CA ILE A 412 34.49 -153.74 -4.23
C ILE A 412 35.83 -154.05 -3.56
N LYS A 413 35.99 -155.27 -3.04
CA LYS A 413 37.30 -155.77 -2.59
C LYS A 413 38.08 -156.31 -3.78
N ALA A 414 39.24 -155.73 -4.05
CA ALA A 414 40.15 -156.13 -5.12
C ALA A 414 41.53 -156.45 -4.55
N LYS A 415 42.25 -157.39 -5.18
CA LYS A 415 43.64 -157.71 -4.84
C LYS A 415 44.56 -157.18 -5.93
N VAL A 416 45.66 -156.56 -5.53
CA VAL A 416 46.59 -155.90 -6.44
C VAL A 416 47.49 -156.94 -7.09
N MET A 417 47.25 -157.23 -8.37
CA MET A 417 47.98 -158.26 -9.11
C MET A 417 49.36 -157.81 -9.56
N GLU A 418 49.54 -156.53 -9.89
CA GLU A 418 50.80 -155.97 -10.33
C GLU A 418 50.80 -154.46 -10.04
N VAL A 419 51.95 -153.93 -9.60
CA VAL A 419 52.15 -152.48 -9.46
C VAL A 419 53.22 -152.08 -10.46
N LYS A 420 52.81 -151.36 -11.50
CA LYS A 420 53.74 -150.71 -12.44
C LYS A 420 53.79 -149.23 -12.12
N ASN A 421 54.99 -148.75 -11.81
CA ASN A 421 55.24 -147.32 -11.70
C ASN A 421 55.25 -146.75 -13.12
N GLY A 422 54.25 -145.92 -13.42
CA GLY A 422 54.12 -145.14 -14.65
C GLY A 422 54.64 -143.73 -14.48
#